data_AF-A0A966RSQ5-F1
#
_entry.id   AF-A0A966RSQ5-F1
#
_cell.length_a   1.000
_cell.length_b   1.000
_cell.length_c   1.000
_cell.angle_alpha   90.00
_cell.angle_beta   90.00
_cell.angle_gamma   90.00
#
_symmetry.space_group_name_H-M   'P 1'
#
loop_
_entity.id
_entity.type
_entity.pdbx_description
1 polymer ?
#
loop_
_entity_poly.entity_id
_entity_poly.type
_entity_poly.pdbx_seq_one_letter_code
_entity_poly.pdbx_strand_id
1 'polypeptide(L)'
;MDLEATKALGLIEKFAATIAVVALCFMLLIPAIELTVRPFLGGFISNAALLTQHLGLVLSLMGAIAAFRAGHLSTLTGSRSMFAATFAPRLANSHHMLALLLAGLCALVLCAASFDLVLSEREASQALAYGIEVWMVQVVMPLGYALIAFALLKAAMYKVRGAALRFGLLVWVGLIVFAAASGAFDSMQGFDLSVFLVAAIIIATGGAPIFAVIGMITIGLFISISQPLASIPLSQYAMTVNPSLPALPLYTLAGLLFAKSSAARRLSELISFIFGGGWRASVMASAVLCSAFTALTGGSGVTLLALGGILLPMLRARGYPEQRGIGLITSASALGVLLAPSVPLIMYAILARVPIQTMLLAGLLPALLMVLCLLWIGGFMRHAVVEVARAEPLWENAVTSPPQITGARADDSTAASVPVAQAAFRWRQALWELMAAPVALVPLISGWATPTESAALTAFYALVVVSVIRRELSWTALWSCFLLTA
;
A
#
# COMPACT_ATOMS: atom_id res chain seq x y z
N MET A 1 14.66 -18.80 20.31
CA MET A 1 13.80 -18.84 19.12
C MET A 1 13.75 -20.31 18.75
N ASP A 2 12.68 -21.03 19.09
CA ASP A 2 12.59 -22.44 18.71
C ASP A 2 12.36 -22.52 17.20
N LEU A 3 13.27 -23.21 16.52
CA LEU A 3 13.46 -23.20 15.07
C LEU A 3 12.23 -23.70 14.29
N GLU A 4 11.36 -24.49 14.92
CA GLU A 4 10.16 -25.06 14.30
C GLU A 4 8.95 -24.11 14.37
N ALA A 5 8.81 -23.37 15.48
CA ALA A 5 7.73 -22.41 15.66
C ALA A 5 7.89 -21.19 14.75
N THR A 6 9.13 -20.80 14.42
CA THR A 6 9.44 -19.75 13.44
C THR A 6 9.20 -20.21 12.00
N LYS A 7 9.47 -21.49 11.70
CA LYS A 7 9.15 -22.10 10.40
C LYS A 7 7.65 -22.16 10.13
N ALA A 8 6.84 -22.58 11.11
CA ALA A 8 5.40 -22.69 10.95
C ALA A 8 4.72 -21.31 10.71
N LEU A 9 5.15 -20.27 11.43
CA LEU A 9 4.63 -18.91 11.20
C LEU A 9 5.06 -18.38 9.83
N GLY A 10 6.33 -18.60 9.46
CA GLY A 10 6.83 -18.22 8.14
C GLY A 10 6.17 -19.00 7.00
N LEU A 11 5.64 -20.20 7.24
CA LEU A 11 4.88 -20.97 6.26
C LEU A 11 3.49 -20.35 6.02
N ILE A 12 2.76 -20.03 7.09
CA ILE A 12 1.44 -19.38 7.02
C ILE A 12 1.55 -18.02 6.33
N GLU A 13 2.55 -17.22 6.70
CA GLU A 13 2.78 -15.91 6.09
C GLU A 13 3.14 -16.02 4.60
N LYS A 14 3.99 -16.98 4.22
CA LYS A 14 4.30 -17.25 2.81
C LYS A 14 3.05 -17.70 2.05
N PHE A 15 2.24 -18.56 2.64
CA PHE A 15 1.00 -19.04 2.05
C PHE A 15 0.00 -17.89 1.83
N ALA A 16 -0.23 -17.06 2.85
CA ALA A 16 -1.07 -15.87 2.74
C ALA A 16 -0.54 -14.91 1.65
N ALA A 17 0.77 -14.64 1.63
CA ALA A 17 1.38 -13.80 0.60
C ALA A 17 1.20 -14.39 -0.81
N THR A 18 1.32 -15.72 -0.98
CA THR A 18 1.05 -16.35 -2.28
C THR A 18 -0.40 -16.24 -2.70
N ILE A 19 -1.36 -16.40 -1.78
CA ILE A 19 -2.78 -16.21 -2.10
C ILE A 19 -3.06 -14.75 -2.48
N ALA A 20 -2.49 -13.80 -1.74
CA ALA A 20 -2.63 -12.36 -2.02
C ALA A 20 -2.08 -12.01 -3.42
N VAL A 21 -0.90 -12.52 -3.78
CA VAL A 21 -0.32 -12.35 -5.13
C VAL A 21 -1.21 -12.99 -6.20
N VAL A 22 -1.73 -14.20 -5.96
CA VAL A 22 -2.63 -14.87 -6.91
C VAL A 22 -3.92 -14.06 -7.10
N ALA A 23 -4.51 -13.55 -6.01
CA ALA A 23 -5.67 -12.67 -6.08
C ALA A 23 -5.38 -11.40 -6.89
N LEU A 24 -4.22 -10.75 -6.65
CA LEU A 24 -3.78 -9.58 -7.40
C LEU A 24 -3.58 -9.88 -8.90
N CYS A 25 -3.01 -11.05 -9.23
CA CYS A 25 -2.89 -11.50 -10.62
C CYS A 25 -4.25 -11.66 -11.30
N PHE A 26 -5.24 -12.25 -10.62
CA PHE A 26 -6.60 -12.34 -11.17
C PHE A 26 -7.28 -10.98 -11.26
N MET A 27 -7.09 -10.09 -10.28
CA MET A 27 -7.59 -8.71 -10.33
C MET A 27 -7.00 -7.93 -11.50
N LEU A 28 -5.78 -8.26 -11.93
CA LEU A 28 -5.15 -7.69 -13.11
C LEU A 28 -5.73 -8.30 -14.40
N LEU A 29 -5.74 -9.63 -14.49
CA LEU A 29 -6.05 -10.34 -15.73
C LEU A 29 -7.53 -10.26 -16.11
N ILE A 30 -8.45 -10.43 -15.15
CA ILE A 30 -9.89 -10.49 -15.44
C ILE A 30 -10.39 -9.21 -16.12
N PRO A 31 -10.17 -7.99 -15.57
CA PRO A 31 -10.63 -6.77 -16.23
C PRO A 31 -9.83 -6.44 -17.49
N ALA A 32 -8.53 -6.75 -17.53
CA ALA A 32 -7.71 -6.47 -18.70
C ALA A 32 -8.13 -7.31 -19.92
N ILE A 33 -8.40 -8.60 -19.71
CA ILE A 33 -8.90 -9.50 -20.77
C ILE A 33 -10.30 -9.06 -21.21
N GLU A 34 -11.20 -8.80 -20.26
CA GLU A 34 -12.55 -8.34 -20.58
C GLU A 34 -12.54 -7.05 -21.41
N LEU A 35 -11.74 -6.05 -21.01
CA LEU A 35 -11.66 -4.77 -21.71
C LEU A 35 -11.06 -4.90 -23.12
N THR A 36 -10.09 -5.79 -23.30
CA THR A 36 -9.45 -6.01 -24.62
C THR A 36 -10.33 -6.81 -25.57
N VAL A 37 -11.15 -7.72 -25.04
CA VAL A 37 -12.02 -8.59 -25.84
C VAL A 37 -13.38 -7.96 -26.13
N ARG A 38 -13.91 -7.12 -25.22
CA ARG A 38 -15.22 -6.47 -25.33
C ARG A 38 -15.49 -5.80 -26.70
N PRO A 39 -14.54 -5.06 -27.31
CA PRO A 39 -14.77 -4.42 -28.61
C PRO A 39 -14.95 -5.41 -29.77
N PHE A 40 -14.42 -6.63 -29.65
CA PHE A 40 -14.44 -7.64 -30.71
C PHE A 40 -15.57 -8.65 -30.56
N LEU A 41 -15.89 -9.04 -29.32
CA LEU A 41 -16.84 -10.12 -29.02
C LEU A 41 -18.09 -9.66 -28.24
N GLY A 42 -18.21 -8.37 -27.93
CA GLY A 42 -19.34 -7.82 -27.16
C GLY A 42 -19.29 -8.08 -25.64
N GLY A 43 -18.25 -8.78 -25.17
CA GLY A 43 -18.02 -9.16 -23.77
C GLY A 43 -17.63 -10.64 -23.67
N PHE A 44 -16.70 -10.99 -22.77
CA PHE A 44 -16.19 -12.35 -22.60
C PHE A 44 -16.45 -12.90 -21.19
N ILE A 45 -16.26 -12.07 -20.17
CA ILE A 45 -16.43 -12.42 -18.76
C ILE A 45 -17.60 -11.62 -18.19
N SER A 46 -18.77 -12.26 -18.09
CA SER A 46 -19.90 -11.72 -17.33
C SER A 46 -19.48 -11.42 -15.88
N ASN A 47 -19.91 -10.28 -15.33
CA ASN A 47 -19.62 -9.83 -13.96
C ASN A 47 -18.11 -9.73 -13.59
N ALA A 48 -17.22 -9.47 -14.56
CA ALA A 48 -15.78 -9.27 -14.32
C ALA A 48 -15.48 -8.25 -13.20
N ALA A 49 -16.20 -7.13 -13.17
CA ALA A 49 -16.04 -6.11 -12.14
C ALA A 49 -16.41 -6.63 -10.74
N LEU A 50 -17.48 -7.42 -10.62
CA LEU A 50 -17.92 -8.00 -9.35
C LEU A 50 -16.88 -9.02 -8.84
N LEU A 51 -16.39 -9.92 -9.70
CA LEU A 51 -15.32 -10.87 -9.35
C LEU A 51 -14.08 -10.13 -8.83
N THR A 52 -13.70 -9.03 -9.49
CA THR A 52 -12.52 -8.23 -9.13
C THR A 52 -12.69 -7.55 -7.76
N GLN A 53 -13.90 -7.10 -7.41
CA GLN A 53 -14.19 -6.54 -6.08
C GLN A 53 -14.00 -7.59 -4.97
N HIS A 54 -14.46 -8.81 -5.20
CA HIS A 54 -14.39 -9.90 -4.25
C HIS A 54 -12.97 -10.45 -4.08
N LEU A 55 -12.17 -10.45 -5.15
CA LEU A 55 -10.73 -10.68 -5.06
C LEU A 55 -10.03 -9.58 -4.25
N GLY A 56 -10.56 -8.34 -4.25
CA GLY A 56 -10.11 -7.26 -3.37
C GLY A 56 -10.24 -7.60 -1.88
N LEU A 57 -11.34 -8.25 -1.48
CA LEU A 57 -11.50 -8.78 -0.12
C LEU A 57 -10.39 -9.80 0.21
N VAL A 58 -10.15 -10.76 -0.69
CA VAL A 58 -9.09 -11.77 -0.51
C VAL A 58 -7.72 -11.12 -0.39
N LEU A 59 -7.40 -10.18 -1.28
CA LEU A 59 -6.17 -9.42 -1.27
C LEU A 59 -5.99 -8.66 0.05
N SER A 60 -7.02 -7.94 0.52
CA SER A 60 -6.94 -7.15 1.75
C SER A 60 -6.66 -8.00 2.99
N LEU A 61 -7.33 -9.14 3.15
CA LEU A 61 -7.17 -9.99 4.33
C LEU A 61 -5.88 -10.81 4.30
N MET A 62 -5.56 -11.41 3.15
CA MET A 62 -4.34 -12.20 3.01
C MET A 62 -3.10 -11.29 3.00
N GLY A 63 -3.18 -10.12 2.37
CA GLY A 63 -2.18 -9.07 2.40
C GLY A 63 -1.95 -8.52 3.81
N ALA A 64 -3.02 -8.32 4.61
CA ALA A 64 -2.89 -7.92 6.01
C ALA A 64 -2.10 -8.95 6.84
N ILE A 65 -2.30 -10.25 6.59
CA ILE A 65 -1.52 -11.32 7.24
C ILE A 65 -0.06 -11.29 6.76
N ALA A 66 0.16 -11.14 5.45
CA ALA A 66 1.51 -11.06 4.89
C ALA A 66 2.30 -9.84 5.42
N ALA A 67 1.63 -8.68 5.59
CA ALA A 67 2.21 -7.46 6.12
C ALA A 67 2.64 -7.58 7.59
N PHE A 68 2.06 -8.51 8.35
CA PHE A 68 2.48 -8.83 9.72
C PHE A 68 3.98 -9.21 9.79
N ARG A 69 4.50 -9.88 8.74
CA ARG A 69 5.90 -10.33 8.63
C ARG A 69 6.92 -9.19 8.63
N ALA A 70 6.54 -8.02 8.11
CA ALA A 70 7.46 -6.91 7.90
C ALA A 70 7.54 -5.95 9.10
N GLY A 71 6.73 -6.14 10.15
CA GLY A 71 6.55 -5.13 11.20
C GLY A 71 5.94 -3.83 10.67
N HIS A 72 5.31 -3.88 9.48
CA HIS A 72 4.75 -2.74 8.75
C HIS A 72 3.24 -2.55 8.97
N LEU A 73 2.62 -3.30 9.90
CA LEU A 73 1.35 -2.85 10.43
C LEU A 73 1.66 -1.54 11.12
N SER A 74 1.14 -0.43 10.56
CA SER A 74 1.28 0.90 11.12
C SER A 74 0.98 0.82 12.61
N THR A 75 2.02 0.74 13.43
CA THR A 75 1.93 0.88 14.87
C THR A 75 1.92 2.39 15.08
N LEU A 76 0.91 2.93 15.76
CA LEU A 76 0.88 4.36 16.15
C LEU A 76 2.20 4.81 16.81
N THR A 77 2.93 3.87 17.38
CA THR A 77 4.24 4.05 18.00
C THR A 77 5.32 3.29 17.22
N GLY A 78 5.88 3.92 16.17
CA GLY A 78 7.11 3.47 15.49
C GLY A 78 8.37 3.46 16.39
N SER A 79 8.22 3.82 17.67
CA SER A 79 9.21 3.60 18.70
C SER A 79 8.60 2.69 19.75
N ARG A 80 9.24 1.54 19.96
CA ARG A 80 8.90 0.42 20.86
C ARG A 80 8.56 0.81 22.31
N SER A 81 8.60 2.09 22.69
CA SER A 81 8.63 2.47 24.10
C SER A 81 8.52 3.97 24.40
N MET A 82 7.89 4.85 23.59
CA MET A 82 7.92 6.28 24.00
C MET A 82 7.22 6.52 25.34
N PHE A 83 6.12 5.81 25.63
CA PHE A 83 5.45 5.88 26.94
C PHE A 83 6.15 4.99 27.99
N ALA A 84 6.45 3.73 27.63
CA ALA A 84 6.98 2.75 28.57
C ALA A 84 8.46 2.94 28.93
N ALA A 85 9.31 3.47 28.05
CA ALA A 85 10.70 3.81 28.39
C ALA A 85 10.81 5.09 29.20
N THR A 86 9.83 6.00 29.07
CA THR A 86 9.85 7.30 29.79
C THR A 86 9.34 7.16 31.23
N PHE A 87 8.31 6.34 31.48
CA PHE A 87 7.67 6.26 32.80
C PHE A 87 7.99 4.98 33.61
N ALA A 88 8.17 3.81 32.99
CA ALA A 88 8.39 2.56 33.73
C ALA A 88 9.04 1.44 32.88
N PRO A 89 10.37 1.44 32.70
CA PRO A 89 11.07 0.48 31.83
C PRO A 89 10.91 -0.99 32.28
N ARG A 90 10.68 -1.24 33.59
CA ARG A 90 10.42 -2.58 34.13
C ARG A 90 9.04 -3.14 33.74
N LEU A 91 8.05 -2.27 33.51
CA LEU A 91 6.69 -2.68 33.11
C LEU A 91 6.49 -2.72 31.59
N ALA A 92 7.44 -2.21 30.81
CA ALA A 92 7.31 -2.11 29.35
C ALA A 92 7.02 -3.45 28.66
N ASN A 93 7.66 -4.53 29.13
CA ASN A 93 7.44 -5.87 28.58
C ASN A 93 6.05 -6.41 28.90
N SER A 94 5.56 -6.20 30.12
CA SER A 94 4.22 -6.61 30.55
C SER A 94 3.12 -5.82 29.85
N HIS A 95 3.33 -4.51 29.67
CA HIS A 95 2.37 -3.63 28.98
C HIS A 95 2.19 -4.02 27.51
N HIS A 96 3.29 -4.22 26.79
CA HIS A 96 3.22 -4.67 25.40
C HIS A 96 2.63 -6.08 25.27
N MET A 97 2.92 -6.98 26.22
CA MET A 97 2.29 -8.30 26.24
C MET A 97 0.77 -8.18 26.41
N LEU A 98 0.30 -7.36 27.34
CA LEU A 98 -1.12 -7.12 27.57
C LEU A 98 -1.80 -6.50 26.34
N ALA A 99 -1.13 -5.56 25.67
CA ALA A 99 -1.60 -5.00 24.39
C ALA A 99 -1.76 -6.06 23.29
N LEU A 100 -0.82 -7.00 23.15
CA LEU A 100 -0.93 -8.11 22.19
C LEU A 100 -2.08 -9.08 22.55
N LEU A 101 -2.32 -9.33 23.84
CA LEU A 101 -3.42 -10.17 24.29
C LEU A 101 -4.78 -9.55 24.00
N LEU A 102 -4.96 -8.26 24.31
CA LEU A 102 -6.18 -7.52 24.01
C LEU A 102 -6.41 -7.41 22.50
N ALA A 103 -5.35 -7.20 21.71
CA ALA A 103 -5.43 -7.21 20.26
C ALA A 103 -5.81 -8.59 19.69
N GLY A 104 -5.28 -9.67 20.27
CA GLY A 104 -5.66 -11.03 19.93
C GLY A 104 -7.12 -11.34 20.28
N LEU A 105 -7.60 -10.87 21.43
CA LEU A 105 -9.01 -10.99 21.83
C LEU A 105 -9.93 -10.23 20.87
N CYS A 106 -9.57 -9.00 20.50
CA CYS A 106 -10.28 -8.21 19.49
C CYS A 106 -10.44 -9.01 18.18
N ALA A 107 -9.34 -9.61 17.69
CA ALA A 107 -9.36 -10.42 16.48
C ALA A 107 -10.21 -11.70 16.64
N LEU A 108 -10.24 -12.34 17.82
CA LEU A 108 -11.12 -13.48 18.09
C LEU A 108 -12.61 -13.10 18.08
N VAL A 109 -12.98 -11.95 18.67
CA VAL A 109 -14.36 -11.45 18.63
C VAL A 109 -14.79 -11.16 17.20
N LEU A 110 -13.93 -10.51 16.40
CA LEU A 110 -14.20 -10.27 14.98
C LEU A 110 -14.26 -11.57 14.17
N CYS A 111 -13.46 -12.59 14.52
CA CYS A 111 -13.53 -13.91 13.91
C CYS A 111 -14.89 -14.57 14.17
N ALA A 112 -15.39 -14.53 15.41
CA ALA A 112 -16.69 -15.07 15.79
C ALA A 112 -17.82 -14.36 15.02
N ALA A 113 -17.84 -13.03 15.09
CA ALA A 113 -18.82 -12.22 14.38
C ALA A 113 -18.80 -12.45 12.86
N SER A 114 -17.61 -12.70 12.29
CA SER A 114 -17.48 -13.01 10.86
C SER A 114 -18.00 -14.40 10.52
N PHE A 115 -17.91 -15.35 11.45
CA PHE A 115 -18.47 -16.69 11.27
C PHE A 115 -20.01 -16.64 11.27
N ASP A 116 -20.61 -15.88 12.19
CA ASP A 116 -22.06 -15.68 12.26
C ASP A 116 -22.59 -15.01 10.98
N LEU A 117 -21.84 -14.03 10.44
CA LEU A 117 -22.16 -13.41 9.15
C LEU A 117 -22.19 -14.45 8.02
N VAL A 118 -21.17 -15.30 7.91
CA VAL A 118 -21.10 -16.32 6.84
C VAL A 118 -22.24 -17.33 6.97
N LEU A 119 -22.61 -17.73 8.19
CA LEU A 119 -23.74 -18.62 8.42
C LEU A 119 -25.06 -17.97 7.96
N SER A 120 -25.29 -16.72 8.34
CA SER A 120 -26.46 -15.94 7.91
C SER A 120 -26.55 -15.78 6.39
N GLU A 121 -25.43 -15.48 5.72
CA GLU A 121 -25.37 -15.31 4.25
C GLU A 121 -25.49 -16.64 3.49
N ARG A 122 -25.05 -17.76 4.10
CA ARG A 122 -25.27 -19.09 3.55
C ARG A 122 -26.74 -19.46 3.51
N GLU A 123 -27.52 -19.09 4.54
CA GLU A 123 -28.97 -19.30 4.53
C GLU A 123 -29.65 -18.44 3.44
N ALA A 124 -29.14 -17.24 3.19
CA ALA A 124 -29.66 -16.35 2.15
C ALA A 124 -29.33 -16.81 0.71
N SER A 125 -28.28 -17.62 0.50
CA SER A 125 -27.90 -18.23 -0.79
C SER A 125 -27.74 -17.23 -1.95
N GLN A 126 -27.15 -16.05 -1.70
CA GLN A 126 -26.99 -15.02 -2.73
C GLN A 126 -25.93 -15.43 -3.77
N ALA A 127 -26.33 -15.53 -5.03
CA ALA A 127 -25.45 -15.87 -6.14
C ALA A 127 -24.59 -14.66 -6.57
N LEU A 128 -23.29 -14.90 -6.73
CA LEU A 128 -22.31 -13.90 -7.17
C LEU A 128 -22.13 -13.92 -8.69
N ALA A 129 -21.55 -15.00 -9.20
CA ALA A 129 -21.36 -15.28 -10.63
C ALA A 129 -20.88 -16.73 -10.80
N TYR A 130 -21.19 -17.36 -11.93
CA TYR A 130 -20.69 -18.71 -12.28
C TYR A 130 -20.96 -19.79 -11.22
N GLY A 131 -22.08 -19.70 -10.50
CA GLY A 131 -22.43 -20.65 -9.44
C GLY A 131 -21.63 -20.49 -8.14
N ILE A 132 -20.80 -19.45 -8.04
CA ILE A 132 -20.16 -19.06 -6.79
C ILE A 132 -21.16 -18.21 -6.00
N GLU A 133 -21.36 -18.55 -4.73
CA GLU A 133 -22.19 -17.78 -3.80
C GLU A 133 -21.35 -16.81 -2.98
N VAL A 134 -21.96 -15.73 -2.52
CA VAL A 134 -21.27 -14.65 -1.78
C VAL A 134 -20.58 -15.17 -0.52
N TRP A 135 -21.24 -16.05 0.25
CA TRP A 135 -20.69 -16.60 1.49
C TRP A 135 -19.37 -17.35 1.27
N MET A 136 -19.17 -17.96 0.09
CA MET A 136 -17.95 -18.71 -0.24
C MET A 136 -16.72 -17.80 -0.22
N VAL A 137 -16.86 -16.57 -0.70
CA VAL A 137 -15.79 -15.55 -0.64
C VAL A 137 -15.69 -14.98 0.78
N GLN A 138 -16.82 -14.78 1.46
CA GLN A 138 -16.85 -14.23 2.82
C GLN A 138 -16.18 -15.14 3.86
N VAL A 139 -16.05 -16.45 3.62
CA VAL A 139 -15.26 -17.39 4.45
C VAL A 139 -13.81 -16.92 4.68
N VAL A 140 -13.27 -16.11 3.77
CA VAL A 140 -11.94 -15.52 3.93
C VAL A 140 -11.88 -14.58 5.14
N MET A 141 -12.97 -13.93 5.55
CA MET A 141 -13.03 -13.05 6.73
C MET A 141 -12.75 -13.78 8.05
N PRO A 142 -13.55 -14.80 8.47
CA PRO A 142 -13.27 -15.51 9.72
C PRO A 142 -11.90 -16.18 9.68
N LEU A 143 -11.49 -16.76 8.54
CA LEU A 143 -10.15 -17.34 8.38
C LEU A 143 -9.05 -16.28 8.58
N GLY A 144 -9.22 -15.09 8.00
CA GLY A 144 -8.28 -13.98 8.12
C GLY A 144 -8.10 -13.52 9.56
N TYR A 145 -9.21 -13.29 10.27
CA TYR A 145 -9.17 -12.90 11.68
C TYR A 145 -8.62 -14.00 12.59
N ALA A 146 -8.93 -15.28 12.32
CA ALA A 146 -8.37 -16.40 13.06
C ALA A 146 -6.84 -16.45 12.96
N LEU A 147 -6.29 -16.25 11.75
CA LEU A 147 -4.84 -16.23 11.54
C LEU A 147 -4.17 -15.01 12.19
N ILE A 148 -4.80 -13.84 12.13
CA ILE A 148 -4.31 -12.63 12.83
C ILE A 148 -4.34 -12.83 14.35
N ALA A 149 -5.43 -13.37 14.89
CA ALA A 149 -5.55 -13.69 16.31
C ALA A 149 -4.46 -14.68 16.74
N PHE A 150 -4.25 -15.74 15.96
CA PHE A 150 -3.19 -16.71 16.20
C PHE A 150 -1.80 -16.06 16.21
N ALA A 151 -1.50 -15.20 15.24
CA ALA A 151 -0.22 -14.50 15.16
C ALA A 151 0.02 -13.60 16.38
N LEU A 152 -0.98 -12.82 16.80
CA LEU A 152 -0.89 -11.92 17.95
C LEU A 152 -0.78 -12.66 19.28
N LEU A 153 -1.62 -13.68 19.51
CA LEU A 153 -1.61 -14.48 20.73
C LEU A 153 -0.31 -15.28 20.85
N LYS A 154 0.21 -15.81 19.75
CA LYS A 154 1.52 -16.47 19.74
C LYS A 154 2.66 -15.51 20.05
N ALA A 155 2.62 -14.29 19.52
CA ALA A 155 3.60 -13.25 19.84
C ALA A 155 3.56 -12.88 21.34
N ALA A 156 2.37 -12.83 21.95
CA ALA A 156 2.22 -12.65 23.39
C ALA A 156 2.76 -13.85 24.18
N MET A 157 2.45 -15.08 23.77
CA MET A 157 2.85 -16.31 24.45
C MET A 157 4.36 -16.51 24.53
N TYR A 158 5.08 -16.14 23.48
CA TYR A 158 6.53 -16.26 23.44
C TYR A 158 7.23 -15.35 24.47
N LYS A 159 6.60 -14.24 24.86
CA LYS A 159 7.12 -13.33 25.89
C LYS A 159 6.89 -13.83 27.32
N VAL A 160 5.96 -14.76 27.53
CA VAL A 160 5.68 -15.34 28.84
C VAL A 160 6.79 -16.32 29.24
N ARG A 161 7.46 -16.04 30.36
CA ARG A 161 8.42 -16.95 31.02
C ARG A 161 7.67 -17.82 32.02
N GLY A 162 7.69 -19.14 31.82
CA GLY A 162 7.08 -20.13 32.72
C GLY A 162 6.01 -21.00 32.05
N ALA A 163 6.14 -22.33 32.15
CA ALA A 163 5.23 -23.29 31.54
C ALA A 163 3.80 -23.20 32.08
N ALA A 164 3.64 -22.92 33.38
CA ALA A 164 2.32 -22.76 34.02
C ALA A 164 1.55 -21.53 33.51
N LEU A 165 2.22 -20.39 33.32
CA LEU A 165 1.60 -19.19 32.74
C LEU A 165 1.28 -19.37 31.26
N ARG A 166 2.09 -20.14 30.52
CA ARG A 166 1.80 -20.51 29.12
C ARG A 166 0.55 -21.39 29.04
N PHE A 167 0.47 -22.39 29.90
CA PHE A 167 -0.71 -23.25 30.00
C PHE A 167 -1.95 -22.45 30.41
N GLY A 168 -1.84 -21.57 31.41
CA GLY A 168 -2.93 -20.70 31.84
C GLY A 168 -3.44 -19.79 30.72
N LEU A 169 -2.56 -19.21 29.91
CA LEU A 169 -3.00 -18.42 28.75
C LEU A 169 -3.61 -19.30 27.65
N LEU A 170 -3.07 -20.49 27.39
CA LEU A 170 -3.66 -21.41 26.40
C LEU A 170 -5.08 -21.82 26.81
N VAL A 171 -5.30 -22.09 28.09
CA VAL A 171 -6.64 -22.35 28.65
C VAL A 171 -7.53 -21.12 28.50
N TRP A 172 -7.02 -19.92 28.79
CA TRP A 172 -7.77 -18.67 28.64
C TRP A 172 -8.16 -18.39 27.18
N VAL A 173 -7.24 -18.60 26.23
CA VAL A 173 -7.51 -18.54 24.79
C VAL A 173 -8.55 -19.59 24.39
N GLY A 174 -8.42 -20.82 24.89
CA GLY A 174 -9.39 -21.89 24.67
C GLY A 174 -10.80 -21.54 25.16
N LEU A 175 -10.91 -20.91 26.34
CA LEU A 175 -12.18 -20.44 26.88
C LEU A 175 -12.79 -19.31 26.05
N ILE A 176 -11.98 -18.39 25.52
CA ILE A 176 -12.45 -17.31 24.64
C ILE A 176 -12.92 -17.87 23.30
N VAL A 177 -12.18 -18.83 22.74
CA VAL A 177 -12.59 -19.52 21.50
C VAL A 177 -13.88 -20.30 21.72
N PHE A 178 -14.03 -20.93 22.88
CA PHE A 178 -15.28 -21.60 23.26
C PHE A 178 -16.44 -20.60 23.41
N ALA A 179 -16.23 -19.47 24.08
CA ALA A 179 -17.21 -18.39 24.21
C ALA A 179 -17.60 -17.79 22.85
N ALA A 180 -16.65 -17.70 21.90
CA ALA A 180 -16.89 -17.33 20.52
C ALA A 180 -17.80 -18.34 19.82
N ALA A 181 -17.47 -19.63 19.92
CA ALA A 181 -18.23 -20.69 19.29
C ALA A 181 -19.65 -20.86 19.89
N SER A 182 -19.84 -20.48 21.16
CA SER A 182 -21.12 -20.59 21.85
C SER A 182 -22.04 -19.37 21.68
N GLY A 183 -21.65 -18.37 20.88
CA GLY A 183 -22.40 -17.12 20.72
C GLY A 183 -22.45 -16.26 21.99
N ALA A 184 -21.55 -16.50 22.96
CA ALA A 184 -21.58 -15.79 24.24
C ALA A 184 -21.25 -14.29 24.09
N PHE A 185 -20.58 -13.89 23.02
CA PHE A 185 -20.27 -12.47 22.76
C PHE A 185 -21.50 -11.61 22.48
N ASP A 186 -22.59 -12.17 21.95
CA ASP A 186 -23.85 -11.43 21.76
C ASP A 186 -24.54 -11.11 23.08
N SER A 187 -24.22 -11.85 24.14
CA SER A 187 -24.70 -11.59 25.51
C SER A 187 -23.86 -10.55 26.28
N MET A 188 -22.84 -9.94 25.65
CA MET A 188 -21.99 -8.90 26.27
C MET A 188 -22.68 -7.53 26.45
N GLN A 189 -23.98 -7.43 26.27
CA GLN A 189 -24.77 -6.19 26.36
C GLN A 189 -24.70 -5.47 27.73
N GLY A 190 -24.05 -6.04 28.74
CA GLY A 190 -23.87 -5.45 30.07
C GLY A 190 -22.51 -4.75 30.31
N PHE A 191 -21.58 -4.74 29.34
CA PHE A 191 -20.29 -4.07 29.54
C PHE A 191 -20.32 -2.60 29.11
N ASP A 192 -19.90 -1.71 30.00
CA ASP A 192 -19.77 -0.29 29.70
C ASP A 192 -18.71 -0.01 28.62
N LEU A 193 -18.98 0.98 27.76
CA LEU A 193 -18.06 1.48 26.73
C LEU A 193 -16.67 1.85 27.29
N SER A 194 -16.61 2.26 28.56
CA SER A 194 -15.38 2.62 29.27
C SER A 194 -14.35 1.48 29.28
N VAL A 195 -14.78 0.22 29.39
CA VAL A 195 -13.89 -0.96 29.40
C VAL A 195 -13.18 -1.11 28.05
N PHE A 196 -13.92 -0.94 26.96
CA PHE A 196 -13.38 -1.04 25.60
C PHE A 196 -12.46 0.14 25.26
N LEU A 197 -12.78 1.34 25.73
CA LEU A 197 -11.91 2.52 25.58
C LEU A 197 -10.58 2.34 26.33
N VAL A 198 -10.62 1.83 27.57
CA VAL A 198 -9.41 1.51 28.33
C VAL A 198 -8.58 0.44 27.61
N ALA A 199 -9.21 -0.62 27.10
CA ALA A 199 -8.53 -1.64 26.32
C ALA A 199 -7.86 -1.06 25.06
N ALA A 200 -8.56 -0.19 24.33
CA ALA A 200 -8.03 0.48 23.14
C ALA A 200 -6.80 1.37 23.45
N ILE A 201 -6.83 2.11 24.57
CA ILE A 201 -5.70 2.92 25.04
C ILE A 201 -4.49 2.03 25.37
N ILE A 202 -4.70 0.88 26.00
CA ILE A 202 -3.62 -0.05 26.31
C ILE A 202 -3.01 -0.62 25.02
N ILE A 203 -3.84 -1.02 24.05
CA ILE A 203 -3.37 -1.50 22.74
C ILE A 203 -2.53 -0.42 22.05
N ALA A 204 -3.02 0.84 22.02
CA ALA A 204 -2.35 1.95 21.35
C ALA A 204 -1.00 2.30 21.98
N THR A 205 -0.93 2.36 23.31
CA THR A 205 0.31 2.68 24.05
C THR A 205 1.28 1.51 24.12
N GLY A 206 0.79 0.27 23.98
CA GLY A 206 1.60 -0.93 23.93
C GLY A 206 2.25 -1.19 22.58
N GLY A 207 1.95 -0.41 21.54
CA GLY A 207 2.53 -0.60 20.20
C GLY A 207 1.99 -1.83 19.47
N ALA A 208 0.77 -2.25 19.79
CA ALA A 208 0.04 -3.25 19.02
C ALA A 208 -0.57 -2.62 17.73
N PRO A 209 -1.03 -3.43 16.77
CA PRO A 209 -1.53 -2.91 15.48
C PRO A 209 -2.73 -1.96 15.62
N ILE A 210 -2.77 -0.91 14.79
CA ILE A 210 -3.86 0.10 14.81
C ILE A 210 -5.24 -0.51 14.59
N PHE A 211 -5.37 -1.54 13.74
CA PHE A 211 -6.67 -2.17 13.49
C PHE A 211 -7.30 -2.68 14.79
N ALA A 212 -6.50 -3.15 15.75
CA ALA A 212 -7.01 -3.66 17.01
C ALA A 212 -7.50 -2.53 17.93
N VAL A 213 -6.89 -1.34 17.86
CA VAL A 213 -7.35 -0.14 18.56
C VAL A 213 -8.72 0.27 18.02
N ILE A 214 -8.84 0.41 16.70
CA ILE A 214 -10.08 0.80 16.04
C ILE A 214 -11.14 -0.28 16.29
N GLY A 215 -10.80 -1.55 16.09
CA GLY A 215 -11.70 -2.68 16.29
C GLY A 215 -12.25 -2.78 17.71
N MET A 216 -11.43 -2.57 18.74
CA MET A 216 -11.91 -2.58 20.13
C MET A 216 -12.90 -1.44 20.41
N ILE A 217 -12.64 -0.24 19.88
CA ILE A 217 -13.58 0.88 20.00
C ILE A 217 -14.88 0.56 19.26
N THR A 218 -14.79 0.00 18.05
CA THR A 218 -15.96 -0.41 17.26
C THR A 218 -16.80 -1.46 17.99
N ILE A 219 -16.18 -2.49 18.54
CA ILE A 219 -16.87 -3.53 19.34
C ILE A 219 -17.62 -2.88 20.52
N GLY A 220 -16.94 -2.03 21.30
CA GLY A 220 -17.56 -1.34 22.43
C GLY A 220 -18.73 -0.45 22.03
N LEU A 221 -18.61 0.30 20.92
CA LEU A 221 -19.68 1.14 20.41
C LEU A 221 -20.89 0.31 19.97
N PHE A 222 -20.69 -0.76 19.21
CA PHE A 222 -21.78 -1.61 18.73
C PHE A 222 -22.53 -2.29 19.87
N ILE A 223 -21.81 -2.77 20.89
CA ILE A 223 -22.41 -3.30 22.12
C ILE A 223 -23.23 -2.22 22.84
N SER A 224 -22.71 -0.99 22.96
CA SER A 224 -23.41 0.09 23.67
C SER A 224 -24.74 0.52 23.01
N ILE A 225 -24.86 0.32 21.70
CA ILE A 225 -26.09 0.61 20.94
C ILE A 225 -26.91 -0.66 20.63
N SER A 226 -26.59 -1.79 21.26
CA SER A 226 -27.25 -3.10 21.07
C SER A 226 -27.33 -3.55 19.60
N GLN A 227 -26.32 -3.19 18.80
CA GLN A 227 -26.20 -3.66 17.42
C GLN A 227 -25.48 -5.01 17.37
N PRO A 228 -25.92 -5.96 16.53
CA PRO A 228 -25.25 -7.25 16.38
C PRO A 228 -23.79 -7.08 15.99
N LEU A 229 -22.89 -7.87 16.58
CA LEU A 229 -21.46 -7.80 16.27
C LEU A 229 -21.17 -8.23 14.83
N ALA A 230 -21.98 -9.10 14.23
CA ALA A 230 -21.91 -9.50 12.82
C ALA A 230 -22.09 -8.32 11.84
N SER A 231 -22.70 -7.22 12.27
CA SER A 231 -22.81 -5.97 11.49
C SER A 231 -21.44 -5.32 11.26
N ILE A 232 -20.45 -5.56 12.14
CA ILE A 232 -19.08 -5.05 11.97
C ILE A 232 -18.41 -5.66 10.74
N PRO A 233 -18.22 -7.00 10.62
CA PRO A 233 -17.66 -7.60 9.42
C PRO A 233 -18.54 -7.40 8.18
N LEU A 234 -19.87 -7.28 8.32
CA LEU A 234 -20.73 -6.93 7.19
C LEU A 234 -20.40 -5.53 6.64
N SER A 235 -20.22 -4.54 7.53
CA SER A 235 -19.82 -3.20 7.13
C SER A 235 -18.42 -3.19 6.50
N GLN A 236 -17.47 -3.97 7.03
CA GLN A 236 -16.15 -4.16 6.44
C GLN A 236 -16.24 -4.79 5.05
N TYR A 237 -17.06 -5.83 4.89
CA TYR A 237 -17.29 -6.50 3.62
C TYR A 237 -17.82 -5.51 2.57
N ALA A 238 -18.87 -4.75 2.91
CA ALA A 238 -19.43 -3.74 2.02
C ALA A 238 -18.41 -2.64 1.65
N MET A 239 -17.54 -2.26 2.59
CA MET A 239 -16.47 -1.30 2.29
C MET A 239 -15.38 -1.89 1.40
N THR A 240 -14.94 -3.12 1.64
CA THR A 240 -13.84 -3.78 0.89
C THR A 240 -14.24 -4.19 -0.52
N VAL A 241 -15.49 -4.59 -0.73
CA VAL A 241 -16.05 -4.97 -2.05
C VAL A 241 -16.53 -3.75 -2.84
N ASN A 242 -16.04 -2.54 -2.50
CA ASN A 242 -16.36 -1.34 -3.25
C ASN A 242 -15.80 -1.42 -4.70
N PRO A 243 -16.58 -1.04 -5.72
CA PRO A 243 -16.20 -1.14 -7.14
C PRO A 243 -14.88 -0.48 -7.52
N SER A 244 -14.39 0.45 -6.71
CA SER A 244 -13.23 1.28 -7.05
C SER A 244 -12.00 1.02 -6.17
N LEU A 245 -12.13 0.30 -5.06
CA LEU A 245 -10.99 -0.06 -4.22
C LEU A 245 -9.98 -0.98 -4.94
N PRO A 246 -10.38 -1.94 -5.78
CA PRO A 246 -9.44 -2.73 -6.57
C PRO A 246 -8.49 -1.91 -7.45
N ALA A 247 -8.86 -0.68 -7.82
CA ALA A 247 -7.99 0.21 -8.57
C ALA A 247 -6.71 0.58 -7.79
N LEU A 248 -6.76 0.65 -6.45
CA LEU A 248 -5.63 0.99 -5.59
C LEU A 248 -4.43 0.07 -5.83
N PRO A 249 -4.51 -1.24 -5.54
CA PRO A 249 -3.37 -2.14 -5.71
C PRO A 249 -2.95 -2.26 -7.17
N LEU A 250 -3.86 -2.18 -8.14
CA LEU A 250 -3.51 -2.26 -9.56
C LEU A 250 -2.68 -1.04 -10.02
N TYR A 251 -3.08 0.17 -9.65
CA TYR A 251 -2.29 1.37 -9.91
C TYR A 251 -0.96 1.36 -9.15
N THR A 252 -0.96 0.93 -7.89
CA THR A 252 0.28 0.70 -7.12
C THR A 252 1.21 -0.28 -7.82
N LEU A 253 0.69 -1.39 -8.37
CA LEU A 253 1.46 -2.36 -9.15
C LEU A 253 2.07 -1.71 -10.40
N ALA A 254 1.28 -0.95 -11.17
CA ALA A 254 1.75 -0.24 -12.35
C ALA A 254 2.91 0.71 -12.02
N GLY A 255 2.75 1.51 -10.96
CA GLY A 255 3.77 2.44 -10.50
C GLY A 255 5.04 1.75 -10.00
N LEU A 256 4.90 0.62 -9.27
CA LEU A 256 6.03 -0.19 -8.81
C LEU A 256 6.80 -0.85 -9.96
N LEU A 257 6.11 -1.35 -10.99
CA LEU A 257 6.73 -1.91 -12.19
C LEU A 257 7.59 -0.86 -12.90
N PHE A 258 7.06 0.35 -13.10
CA PHE A 258 7.86 1.44 -13.67
C PHE A 258 9.00 1.87 -12.75
N ALA A 259 8.77 1.96 -11.45
CA ALA A 259 9.81 2.37 -10.50
C ALA A 259 10.98 1.39 -10.38
N LYS A 260 10.70 0.08 -10.47
CA LYS A 260 11.72 -0.98 -10.45
C LYS A 260 12.43 -1.13 -11.80
N SER A 261 11.90 -0.52 -12.86
CA SER A 261 12.53 -0.41 -14.18
C SER A 261 13.45 0.83 -14.27
N SER A 262 14.07 1.04 -15.42
CA SER A 262 14.85 2.26 -15.68
C SER A 262 13.99 3.46 -16.16
N ALA A 263 12.66 3.34 -16.10
CA ALA A 263 11.71 4.41 -16.43
C ALA A 263 11.95 5.69 -15.62
N ALA A 264 12.15 5.57 -14.29
CA ALA A 264 12.43 6.72 -13.43
C ALA A 264 13.67 7.50 -13.87
N ARG A 265 14.73 6.78 -14.28
CA ARG A 265 15.96 7.39 -14.79
C ARG A 265 15.70 8.12 -16.11
N ARG A 266 15.06 7.47 -17.09
CA ARG A 266 14.73 8.09 -18.39
C ARG A 266 13.87 9.34 -18.25
N LEU A 267 12.82 9.28 -17.44
CA LEU A 267 11.96 10.44 -17.20
C LEU A 267 12.73 11.56 -16.47
N SER A 268 13.66 11.22 -15.57
CA SER A 268 14.50 12.22 -14.91
C SER A 268 15.46 12.93 -15.87
N GLU A 269 15.99 12.20 -16.85
CA GLU A 269 16.87 12.73 -17.89
C GLU A 269 16.09 13.60 -18.89
N LEU A 270 14.85 13.22 -19.22
CA LEU A 270 13.95 14.02 -20.05
C LEU A 270 13.56 15.33 -19.34
N ILE A 271 13.16 15.26 -18.07
CA ILE A 271 12.74 16.47 -17.36
C ILE A 271 13.95 17.38 -17.11
N SER A 272 15.10 16.81 -16.72
CA SER A 272 16.34 17.58 -16.58
C SER A 272 16.74 18.28 -17.89
N PHE A 273 16.46 17.64 -19.02
CA PHE A 273 16.66 18.20 -20.35
C PHE A 273 15.73 19.39 -20.63
N ILE A 274 14.43 19.24 -20.35
CA ILE A 274 13.42 20.29 -20.55
C ILE A 274 13.76 21.56 -19.75
N PHE A 275 14.30 21.40 -18.54
CA PHE A 275 14.64 22.51 -17.64
C PHE A 275 16.09 23.03 -17.79
N GLY A 276 16.82 22.64 -18.84
CA GLY A 276 18.12 23.23 -19.17
C GLY A 276 19.32 22.71 -18.37
N GLY A 277 19.20 21.55 -17.71
CA GLY A 277 20.31 20.91 -17.01
C GLY A 277 20.71 21.54 -15.67
N GLY A 278 21.73 20.96 -15.02
CA GLY A 278 22.24 21.42 -13.73
C GLY A 278 21.39 21.03 -12.51
N TRP A 279 21.72 21.63 -11.36
CA TRP A 279 21.12 21.28 -10.07
C TRP A 279 19.64 21.69 -9.96
N ARG A 280 19.26 22.85 -10.51
CA ARG A 280 17.86 23.34 -10.53
C ARG A 280 16.95 22.41 -11.34
N ALA A 281 17.42 21.97 -12.50
CA ALA A 281 16.69 21.02 -13.33
C ALA A 281 16.52 19.66 -12.62
N SER A 282 17.47 19.26 -11.76
CA SER A 282 17.40 18.02 -10.97
C SER A 282 16.41 18.11 -9.82
N VAL A 283 16.34 19.28 -9.16
CA VAL A 283 15.33 19.59 -8.16
C VAL A 283 13.94 19.55 -8.78
N MET A 284 13.77 20.19 -9.95
CA MET A 284 12.52 20.17 -10.69
C MET A 284 12.15 18.76 -11.16
N ALA A 285 13.10 18.01 -11.73
CA ALA A 285 12.89 16.63 -12.14
C ALA A 285 12.48 15.76 -10.96
N SER A 286 13.13 15.90 -9.81
CA SER A 286 12.77 15.14 -8.61
C SER A 286 11.37 15.48 -8.11
N ALA A 287 11.01 16.77 -8.08
CA ALA A 287 9.67 17.19 -7.65
C ALA A 287 8.58 16.67 -8.59
N VAL A 288 8.73 16.90 -9.89
CA VAL A 288 7.76 16.47 -10.92
C VAL A 288 7.64 14.96 -10.96
N LEU A 289 8.76 14.22 -10.89
CA LEU A 289 8.73 12.76 -10.88
C LEU A 289 8.09 12.19 -9.62
N CYS A 290 8.45 12.69 -8.45
CA CYS A 290 7.83 12.23 -7.21
C CYS A 290 6.32 12.46 -7.22
N SER A 291 5.86 13.62 -7.70
CA SER A 291 4.43 13.89 -7.82
C SER A 291 3.77 13.02 -8.90
N ALA A 292 4.37 12.88 -10.08
CA ALA A 292 3.80 12.08 -11.18
C ALA A 292 3.76 10.57 -10.85
N PHE A 293 4.80 10.02 -10.24
CA PHE A 293 4.78 8.61 -9.81
C PHE A 293 3.81 8.39 -8.65
N THR A 294 3.63 9.36 -7.75
CA THR A 294 2.60 9.23 -6.71
C THR A 294 1.19 9.27 -7.28
N ALA A 295 0.97 10.02 -8.36
CA ALA A 295 -0.29 9.97 -9.11
C ALA A 295 -0.61 8.54 -9.58
N LEU A 296 0.41 7.80 -10.00
CA LEU A 296 0.29 6.41 -10.44
C LEU A 296 0.27 5.41 -9.29
N THR A 297 1.08 5.58 -8.24
CA THR A 297 1.16 4.58 -7.16
C THR A 297 0.05 4.74 -6.12
N GLY A 298 -0.60 5.91 -6.08
CA GLY A 298 -1.66 6.23 -5.12
C GLY A 298 -1.17 6.47 -3.69
N GLY A 299 0.14 6.41 -3.42
CA GLY A 299 0.69 6.51 -2.07
C GLY A 299 2.13 7.06 -2.02
N SER A 300 2.35 8.06 -1.16
CA SER A 300 3.65 8.75 -1.01
C SER A 300 4.76 7.83 -0.50
N GLY A 301 4.45 6.93 0.45
CA GLY A 301 5.43 5.98 1.01
C GLY A 301 5.99 5.01 -0.02
N VAL A 302 5.13 4.48 -0.90
CA VAL A 302 5.55 3.58 -1.99
C VAL A 302 6.45 4.31 -2.96
N THR A 303 6.09 5.53 -3.36
CA THR A 303 6.91 6.38 -4.23
C THR A 303 8.27 6.69 -3.61
N LEU A 304 8.32 6.94 -2.30
CA LEU A 304 9.58 7.22 -1.59
C LEU A 304 10.51 6.00 -1.60
N LEU A 305 9.99 4.81 -1.32
CA LEU A 305 10.74 3.55 -1.35
C LEU A 305 11.21 3.19 -2.77
N ALA A 306 10.40 3.53 -3.77
CA ALA A 306 10.67 3.33 -5.19
C ALA A 306 11.74 4.27 -5.73
N LEU A 307 11.53 5.58 -5.59
CA LEU A 307 12.32 6.61 -6.27
C LEU A 307 13.41 7.21 -5.40
N GLY A 308 13.30 7.13 -4.07
CA GLY A 308 14.25 7.75 -3.14
C GLY A 308 15.68 7.29 -3.37
N GLY A 309 15.88 5.99 -3.63
CA GLY A 309 17.19 5.39 -3.93
C GLY A 309 17.81 5.83 -5.27
N ILE A 310 17.04 6.46 -6.15
CA ILE A 310 17.52 6.96 -7.46
C ILE A 310 17.66 8.48 -7.43
N LEU A 311 16.64 9.19 -6.93
CA LEU A 311 16.58 10.65 -6.94
C LEU A 311 17.51 11.28 -5.91
N LEU A 312 17.65 10.69 -4.72
CA LEU A 312 18.53 11.26 -3.69
C LEU A 312 20.02 11.19 -4.09
N PRO A 313 20.55 10.06 -4.59
CA PRO A 313 21.91 10.03 -5.13
C PRO A 313 22.09 10.97 -6.33
N MET A 314 21.10 11.08 -7.21
CA MET A 314 21.14 12.00 -8.36
C MET A 314 21.26 13.47 -7.92
N LEU A 315 20.50 13.88 -6.89
CA LEU A 315 20.58 15.22 -6.30
C LEU A 315 21.95 15.46 -5.67
N ARG A 316 22.48 14.50 -4.91
CA ARG A 316 23.82 14.62 -4.29
C ARG A 316 24.94 14.70 -5.32
N ALA A 317 24.86 13.93 -6.39
CA ALA A 317 25.84 13.94 -7.47
C ALA A 317 25.98 15.33 -8.13
N ARG A 318 24.96 16.19 -8.01
CA ARG A 318 24.97 17.58 -8.48
C ARG A 318 25.15 18.63 -7.37
N GLY A 319 25.64 18.22 -6.20
CA GLY A 319 25.98 19.11 -5.08
C GLY A 319 24.78 19.56 -4.24
N TYR A 320 23.61 18.93 -4.37
CA TYR A 320 22.44 19.28 -3.55
C TYR A 320 22.57 18.68 -2.14
N PRO A 321 22.32 19.45 -1.05
CA PRO A 321 22.49 18.97 0.31
C PRO A 321 21.51 17.84 0.64
N GLU A 322 22.04 16.78 1.26
CA GLU A 322 21.29 15.56 1.58
C GLU A 322 19.99 15.83 2.35
N GLN A 323 20.04 16.62 3.42
CA GLN A 323 18.86 16.91 4.24
C GLN A 323 17.75 17.63 3.44
N ARG A 324 18.11 18.59 2.59
CA ARG A 324 17.11 19.25 1.71
C ARG A 324 16.64 18.30 0.62
N GLY A 325 17.50 17.43 0.09
CA GLY A 325 17.11 16.41 -0.88
C GLY A 325 16.07 15.44 -0.31
N ILE A 326 16.27 14.97 0.92
CA ILE A 326 15.29 14.12 1.64
C ILE A 326 13.98 14.90 1.86
N GLY A 327 14.07 16.15 2.34
CA GLY A 327 12.89 17.00 2.54
C GLY A 327 12.10 17.27 1.25
N LEU A 328 12.79 17.53 0.13
CA LEU A 328 12.20 17.72 -1.19
C LEU A 328 11.48 16.46 -1.67
N ILE A 329 12.16 15.32 -1.69
CA ILE A 329 11.61 14.04 -2.18
C ILE A 329 10.39 13.64 -1.35
N THR A 330 10.49 13.76 -0.01
CA THR A 330 9.39 13.44 0.90
C THR A 330 8.19 14.34 0.67
N SER A 331 8.40 15.66 0.59
CA SER A 331 7.31 16.62 0.40
C SER A 331 6.67 16.51 -0.98
N ALA A 332 7.48 16.41 -2.04
CA ALA A 332 6.98 16.29 -3.41
C ALA A 332 6.21 14.97 -3.65
N SER A 333 6.59 13.90 -2.96
CA SER A 333 5.85 12.63 -3.02
C SER A 333 4.45 12.75 -2.40
N ALA A 334 4.22 13.61 -1.40
CA ALA A 334 2.89 13.80 -0.85
C ALA A 334 1.94 14.54 -1.83
N LEU A 335 2.49 15.44 -2.66
CA LEU A 335 1.70 16.30 -3.56
C LEU A 335 1.05 15.57 -4.72
N GLY A 336 1.63 14.44 -5.15
CA GLY A 336 1.11 13.71 -6.31
C GLY A 336 -0.24 13.03 -6.11
N VAL A 337 -0.73 12.98 -4.87
CA VAL A 337 -2.10 12.52 -4.54
C VAL A 337 -3.18 13.36 -5.23
N LEU A 338 -2.86 14.58 -5.67
CA LEU A 338 -3.78 15.48 -6.37
C LEU A 338 -3.72 15.38 -7.90
N LEU A 339 -2.72 14.68 -8.46
CA LEU A 339 -2.54 14.57 -9.90
C LEU A 339 -3.30 13.37 -10.46
N ALA A 340 -3.99 13.54 -11.58
CA ALA A 340 -4.63 12.44 -12.30
C ALA A 340 -3.57 11.42 -12.79
N PRO A 341 -3.76 10.09 -12.69
CA PRO A 341 -4.95 9.32 -12.28
C PRO A 341 -5.00 8.93 -10.79
N SER A 342 -4.72 9.86 -9.86
CA SER A 342 -4.61 9.53 -8.44
C SER A 342 -5.86 8.90 -7.83
N VAL A 343 -5.65 7.76 -7.18
CA VAL A 343 -6.75 6.99 -6.58
C VAL A 343 -7.45 7.72 -5.43
N PRO A 344 -6.77 8.47 -4.53
CA PRO A 344 -7.48 9.21 -3.49
C PRO A 344 -8.42 10.28 -4.04
N LEU A 345 -8.07 10.90 -5.17
CA LEU A 345 -8.93 11.88 -5.85
C LEU A 345 -10.16 11.20 -6.46
N ILE A 346 -9.98 10.01 -7.03
CA ILE A 346 -11.07 9.16 -7.53
C ILE A 346 -11.99 8.73 -6.38
N MET A 347 -11.44 8.27 -5.25
CA MET A 347 -12.21 7.88 -4.07
C MET A 347 -13.02 9.05 -3.52
N TYR A 348 -12.42 10.24 -3.45
CA TYR A 348 -13.12 11.44 -3.03
C TYR A 348 -14.29 11.76 -3.96
N ALA A 349 -14.09 11.71 -5.28
CA ALA A 349 -15.16 11.96 -6.25
C ALA A 349 -16.35 11.00 -6.06
N ILE A 350 -16.08 9.72 -5.83
CA ILE A 350 -17.11 8.71 -5.57
C ILE A 350 -17.88 8.98 -4.28
N LEU A 351 -17.16 9.27 -3.19
CA LEU A 351 -17.78 9.55 -1.89
C LEU A 351 -18.59 10.85 -1.91
N ALA A 352 -18.06 11.90 -2.53
CA ALA A 352 -18.74 13.19 -2.71
C ALA A 352 -19.86 13.13 -3.76
N ARG A 353 -20.01 12.02 -4.49
CA ARG A 353 -20.94 11.83 -5.60
C ARG A 353 -20.79 12.90 -6.70
N VAL A 354 -19.55 13.30 -6.96
CA VAL A 354 -19.18 14.27 -8.00
C VAL A 354 -18.58 13.52 -9.20
N PRO A 355 -18.81 13.95 -10.45
CA PRO A 355 -18.20 13.31 -11.61
C PRO A 355 -16.67 13.23 -11.49
N ILE A 356 -16.11 12.05 -11.73
CA ILE A 356 -14.67 11.79 -11.61
C ILE A 356 -13.89 12.75 -12.49
N GLN A 357 -14.34 12.98 -13.72
CA GLN A 357 -13.70 13.88 -14.69
C GLN A 357 -13.57 15.31 -14.17
N THR A 358 -14.62 15.83 -13.52
CA THR A 358 -14.58 17.18 -12.94
C THR A 358 -13.61 17.25 -11.77
N MET A 359 -13.52 16.19 -10.96
CA MET A 359 -12.58 16.14 -9.85
C MET A 359 -11.13 16.02 -10.33
N LEU A 360 -10.87 15.20 -11.35
CA LEU A 360 -9.55 15.04 -11.97
C LEU A 360 -9.06 16.37 -12.57
N LEU A 361 -9.93 17.11 -13.26
CA LEU A 361 -9.59 18.44 -13.79
C LEU A 361 -9.39 19.46 -12.67
N ALA A 362 -10.25 19.44 -11.64
CA ALA A 362 -10.16 20.34 -10.49
C ALA A 362 -8.88 20.11 -9.66
N GLY A 363 -8.35 18.89 -9.59
CA GLY A 363 -7.10 18.57 -8.87
C GLY A 363 -5.83 19.12 -9.52
N LEU A 364 -5.84 19.38 -10.84
CA LEU A 364 -4.66 19.81 -11.58
C LEU A 364 -4.14 21.18 -11.13
N LEU A 365 -5.03 22.15 -10.97
CA LEU A 365 -4.66 23.52 -10.59
C LEU A 365 -4.08 23.58 -9.16
N PRO A 366 -4.71 23.01 -8.11
CA PRO A 366 -4.13 22.91 -6.78
C PRO A 366 -2.81 22.14 -6.75
N ALA A 367 -2.69 21.04 -7.49
CA ALA A 367 -1.46 20.25 -7.53
C ALA A 367 -0.29 21.08 -8.08
N LEU A 368 -0.50 21.74 -9.22
CA LEU A 368 0.51 22.60 -9.84
C LEU A 368 0.88 23.76 -8.91
N LEU A 369 -0.11 24.41 -8.29
CA LEU A 369 0.12 25.47 -7.31
C LEU A 369 0.95 24.97 -6.13
N MET A 370 0.64 23.80 -5.56
CA MET A 370 1.37 23.24 -4.43
C MET A 370 2.81 22.85 -4.79
N VAL A 371 3.05 22.30 -5.98
CA VAL A 371 4.41 21.99 -6.46
C VAL A 371 5.21 23.27 -6.65
N LEU A 372 4.61 24.32 -7.22
CA LEU A 372 5.25 25.63 -7.37
C LEU A 372 5.55 26.27 -6.01
N CYS A 373 4.60 26.25 -5.08
CA CYS A 373 4.79 26.74 -3.71
C CYS A 373 5.90 25.95 -2.99
N LEU A 374 5.95 24.63 -3.14
CA LEU A 374 7.02 23.82 -2.56
C LEU A 374 8.39 24.28 -3.08
N LEU A 375 8.54 24.43 -4.40
CA LEU A 375 9.81 24.80 -5.02
C LEU A 375 10.23 26.24 -4.70
N TRP A 376 9.27 27.17 -4.72
CA TRP A 376 9.50 28.60 -4.53
C TRP A 376 9.55 28.99 -3.06
N ILE A 377 8.45 28.78 -2.32
CA ILE A 377 8.31 29.16 -0.90
C ILE A 377 9.16 28.24 -0.02
N GLY A 378 9.17 26.93 -0.32
CA GLY A 378 10.02 25.98 0.39
C GLY A 378 11.52 26.21 0.16
N GLY A 379 11.90 27.13 -0.74
CA GLY A 379 13.29 27.55 -0.93
C GLY A 379 14.19 26.46 -1.50
N PHE A 380 13.63 25.36 -2.01
CA PHE A 380 14.42 24.28 -2.62
C PHE A 380 15.14 24.72 -3.90
N MET A 381 14.68 25.82 -4.51
CA MET A 381 15.31 26.53 -5.64
C MET A 381 16.40 27.55 -5.23
N ARG A 382 16.56 27.87 -3.94
CA ARG A 382 17.58 28.80 -3.46
C ARG A 382 18.91 28.06 -3.25
N HIS A 383 19.99 28.58 -3.83
CA HIS A 383 21.33 27.99 -3.79
C HIS A 383 21.67 27.46 -2.39
N ALA A 384 21.96 26.17 -2.27
CA ALA A 384 22.86 25.65 -1.26
C ALA A 384 24.08 25.15 -2.01
N VAL A 385 25.08 26.01 -2.15
CA VAL A 385 26.43 25.55 -2.46
C VAL A 385 26.89 24.81 -1.20
N VAL A 386 26.94 23.49 -1.28
CA VAL A 386 27.79 22.72 -0.38
C VAL A 386 28.93 22.26 -1.27
N GLU A 387 30.14 22.75 -0.99
CA GLU A 387 31.37 22.13 -1.49
C GLU A 387 31.25 20.63 -1.25
N VAL A 388 31.34 19.85 -2.33
CA VAL A 388 31.36 18.39 -2.24
C VAL A 388 32.64 18.01 -1.50
N ALA A 389 32.57 18.00 -0.16
CA ALA A 389 33.55 17.33 0.66
C ALA A 389 33.55 15.88 0.18
N ARG A 390 34.67 15.46 -0.41
CA ARG A 390 34.91 14.09 -0.89
C ARG A 390 34.46 13.14 0.22
N ALA A 391 33.28 12.54 0.05
CA ALA A 391 32.81 11.53 0.97
C ALA A 391 33.83 10.39 0.92
N GLU A 392 34.41 10.05 2.07
CA GLU A 392 35.26 8.87 2.20
C GLU A 392 34.48 7.63 1.73
N PRO A 393 35.15 6.68 1.05
CA PRO A 393 34.49 5.54 0.45
C PRO A 393 34.02 4.56 1.54
N LEU A 394 32.80 4.74 2.03
CA LEU A 394 32.11 3.77 2.90
C LEU A 394 31.56 2.54 2.13
N TRP A 395 32.12 2.19 0.97
CA TRP A 395 31.60 1.15 0.07
C TRP A 395 32.61 0.03 -0.28
N GLU A 396 33.69 -0.12 0.47
CA GLU A 396 34.73 -1.12 0.17
C GLU A 396 34.28 -2.59 0.28
N ASN A 397 33.02 -2.89 0.61
CA ASN A 397 32.50 -4.27 0.60
C ASN A 397 31.10 -4.39 -0.01
N ALA A 398 30.96 -4.08 -1.30
CA ALA A 398 29.94 -4.70 -2.15
C ALA A 398 30.38 -4.67 -3.62
N VAL A 399 30.82 -5.83 -4.09
CA VAL A 399 31.11 -6.14 -5.50
C VAL A 399 29.85 -5.92 -6.34
N THR A 400 29.74 -4.77 -6.99
CA THR A 400 29.35 -4.58 -8.40
C THR A 400 29.65 -3.13 -8.77
N SER A 401 30.30 -2.95 -9.91
CA SER A 401 30.76 -1.69 -10.48
C SER A 401 29.81 -0.51 -10.24
N PRO A 402 30.30 0.67 -9.81
CA PRO A 402 29.47 1.88 -9.87
C PRO A 402 28.98 2.05 -11.31
N PRO A 403 27.70 2.41 -11.54
CA PRO A 403 27.25 2.70 -12.89
C PRO A 403 28.10 3.85 -13.40
N GLN A 404 28.92 3.55 -14.42
CA GLN A 404 29.68 4.56 -15.14
C GLN A 404 28.68 5.53 -15.75
N ILE A 405 28.42 6.63 -15.06
CA ILE A 405 27.83 7.81 -15.66
C ILE A 405 28.94 8.38 -16.53
N THR A 406 29.03 7.89 -17.76
CA THR A 406 29.88 8.47 -18.80
C THR A 406 29.44 9.90 -19.03
N GLY A 407 30.23 10.85 -18.51
CA GLY A 407 30.35 12.22 -19.00
C GLY A 407 29.15 13.14 -18.78
N ALA A 408 29.06 13.74 -17.59
CA ALA A 408 28.50 15.08 -17.44
C ALA A 408 29.27 15.80 -16.33
N ARG A 409 30.45 16.31 -16.69
CA ARG A 409 31.25 17.22 -15.86
C ARG A 409 30.44 18.50 -15.61
N ALA A 410 30.67 19.12 -14.46
CA ALA A 410 29.92 20.25 -13.93
C ALA A 410 30.12 21.61 -14.65
N ASP A 411 30.51 21.60 -15.93
CA ASP A 411 30.66 22.79 -16.77
C ASP A 411 29.97 22.56 -18.11
N ASP A 412 28.66 22.81 -18.18
CA ASP A 412 27.92 23.04 -19.44
C ASP A 412 26.97 24.21 -19.20
N SER A 413 27.56 25.40 -19.04
CA SER A 413 26.89 26.70 -19.05
C SER A 413 26.91 27.34 -20.44
N THR A 414 27.33 26.61 -21.48
CA THR A 414 27.19 27.09 -22.85
C THR A 414 25.85 26.62 -23.41
N ALA A 415 25.01 27.60 -23.74
CA ALA A 415 23.81 27.44 -24.55
C ALA A 415 24.18 27.04 -25.99
N ALA A 416 24.83 25.88 -26.15
CA ALA A 416 24.91 25.21 -27.43
C ALA A 416 23.51 24.70 -27.74
N SER A 417 22.98 25.08 -28.90
CA SER A 417 21.72 24.58 -29.43
C SER A 417 21.72 23.06 -29.31
N VAL A 418 20.91 22.51 -28.40
CA VAL A 418 20.80 21.07 -28.31
C VAL A 418 20.33 20.61 -29.69
N PRO A 419 21.08 19.75 -30.39
CA PRO A 419 20.65 19.28 -31.69
C PRO A 419 19.28 18.63 -31.53
N VAL A 420 18.32 19.04 -32.36
CA VAL A 420 16.91 18.56 -32.34
C VAL A 420 16.85 17.03 -32.30
N ALA A 421 17.86 16.36 -32.88
CA ALA A 421 18.05 14.91 -32.82
C ALA A 421 18.20 14.35 -31.39
N GLN A 422 18.95 15.01 -30.50
CA GLN A 422 19.10 14.57 -29.10
C GLN A 422 17.83 14.81 -28.28
N ALA A 423 17.10 15.89 -28.55
CA ALA A 423 15.79 16.12 -27.95
C ALA A 423 14.81 15.02 -28.39
N ALA A 424 14.69 14.77 -29.69
CA ALA A 424 13.82 13.73 -30.24
C ALA A 424 14.17 12.33 -29.70
N PHE A 425 15.45 12.04 -29.52
CA PHE A 425 15.90 10.78 -28.93
C PHE A 425 15.42 10.60 -27.48
N ARG A 426 15.58 11.63 -26.62
CA ARG A 426 15.13 11.57 -25.21
C ARG A 426 13.61 11.44 -25.10
N TRP A 427 12.86 12.17 -25.93
CA TRP A 427 11.40 12.04 -26.01
C TRP A 427 10.98 10.64 -26.45
N ARG A 428 11.61 10.08 -27.48
CA ARG A 428 11.33 8.72 -27.96
C ARG A 428 11.69 7.66 -26.91
N GLN A 429 12.76 7.89 -26.14
CA GLN A 429 13.13 7.01 -25.04
C GLN A 429 12.15 7.04 -23.88
N ALA A 430 11.51 8.18 -23.61
CA ALA A 430 10.54 8.34 -22.53
C ALA A 430 9.07 8.10 -22.96
N LEU A 431 8.84 7.83 -24.25
CA LEU A 431 7.50 7.78 -24.83
C LEU A 431 6.63 6.71 -24.18
N TRP A 432 7.18 5.53 -23.95
CA TRP A 432 6.45 4.41 -23.35
C TRP A 432 6.05 4.71 -21.90
N GLU A 433 6.88 5.44 -21.17
CA GLU A 433 6.60 5.84 -19.80
C GLU A 433 5.56 6.99 -19.76
N LEU A 434 5.67 7.95 -20.69
CA LEU A 434 4.70 9.03 -20.85
C LEU A 434 3.30 8.53 -21.25
N MET A 435 3.23 7.44 -22.02
CA MET A 435 1.97 6.81 -22.42
C MET A 435 1.21 6.13 -21.27
N ALA A 436 1.85 5.88 -20.12
CA ALA A 436 1.16 5.30 -18.97
C ALA A 436 -0.01 6.17 -18.46
N ALA A 437 0.17 7.50 -18.42
CA ALA A 437 -0.88 8.41 -17.98
C ALA A 437 -2.07 8.49 -18.96
N PRO A 438 -1.88 8.65 -20.28
CA PRO A 438 -2.96 8.50 -21.26
C PRO A 438 -3.66 7.15 -21.23
N VAL A 439 -2.93 6.04 -21.06
CA VAL A 439 -3.53 4.70 -20.94
C VAL A 439 -4.47 4.62 -19.73
N ALA A 440 -4.14 5.30 -18.63
CA ALA A 440 -5.01 5.40 -17.44
C ALA A 440 -6.17 6.39 -17.61
N LEU A 441 -5.96 7.51 -18.28
CA LEU A 441 -6.91 8.62 -18.31
C LEU A 441 -7.90 8.54 -19.47
N VAL A 442 -7.47 8.13 -20.66
CA VAL A 442 -8.33 8.12 -21.85
C VAL A 442 -9.52 7.17 -21.68
N PRO A 443 -9.37 5.91 -21.24
CA PRO A 443 -10.51 5.01 -21.03
C PRO A 443 -11.47 5.52 -19.94
N LEU A 444 -10.93 6.19 -18.92
CA LEU A 444 -11.70 6.73 -17.80
C LEU A 444 -12.50 7.98 -18.20
N ILE A 445 -11.88 8.90 -18.94
CA ILE A 445 -12.51 10.16 -19.39
C ILE A 445 -13.50 9.90 -20.52
N SER A 446 -13.22 8.93 -21.40
CA SER A 446 -14.18 8.54 -22.45
C SER A 446 -15.39 7.77 -21.92
N GLY A 447 -15.37 7.34 -20.66
CA GLY A 447 -16.40 6.48 -20.07
C GLY A 447 -16.38 5.05 -20.61
N TRP A 448 -15.32 4.67 -21.33
CA TRP A 448 -15.17 3.35 -21.95
C TRP A 448 -14.74 2.28 -20.95
N ALA A 449 -14.09 2.68 -19.86
CA ALA A 449 -13.67 1.82 -18.78
C ALA A 449 -14.02 2.42 -17.41
N THR A 450 -14.36 1.56 -16.47
CA THR A 450 -14.45 1.89 -15.04
C THR A 450 -13.06 2.21 -14.46
N PRO A 451 -12.97 2.87 -13.27
CA PRO A 451 -11.69 3.11 -12.61
C PRO A 451 -10.83 1.85 -12.45
N THR A 452 -11.46 0.73 -12.11
CA THR A 452 -10.80 -0.57 -11.90
C THR A 452 -10.32 -1.19 -13.21
N GLU A 453 -11.14 -1.14 -14.27
CA GLU A 453 -10.73 -1.61 -15.61
C GLU A 453 -9.57 -0.76 -16.15
N SER A 454 -9.59 0.56 -15.95
CA SER A 454 -8.49 1.44 -16.37
C SER A 454 -7.21 1.18 -15.58
N ALA A 455 -7.32 0.91 -14.27
CA ALA A 455 -6.18 0.53 -13.43
C ALA A 455 -5.57 -0.80 -13.90
N ALA A 456 -6.40 -1.80 -14.19
CA ALA A 456 -5.97 -3.09 -14.72
C ALA A 456 -5.27 -2.93 -16.07
N LEU A 457 -5.83 -2.12 -16.98
CA LEU A 457 -5.21 -1.83 -18.28
C LEU A 457 -3.85 -1.15 -18.11
N THR A 458 -3.74 -0.18 -17.20
CA THR A 458 -2.49 0.55 -16.93
C THR A 458 -1.42 -0.36 -16.33
N ALA A 459 -1.80 -1.22 -15.39
CA ALA A 459 -0.91 -2.22 -14.80
C ALA A 459 -0.47 -3.28 -15.82
N PHE A 460 -1.38 -3.73 -16.68
CA PHE A 460 -1.08 -4.66 -17.76
C PHE A 460 -0.15 -4.03 -18.80
N TYR A 461 -0.40 -2.78 -19.17
CA TYR A 461 0.47 -1.98 -20.02
C TYR A 461 1.88 -1.86 -19.41
N ALA A 462 1.99 -1.51 -18.13
CA ALA A 462 3.27 -1.43 -17.44
C ALA A 462 4.01 -2.78 -17.46
N LEU A 463 3.29 -3.88 -17.20
CA LEU A 463 3.83 -5.24 -17.22
C LEU A 463 4.40 -5.59 -18.60
N VAL A 464 3.65 -5.33 -19.68
CA VAL A 464 4.07 -5.62 -21.06
C VAL A 464 5.24 -4.74 -21.48
N VAL A 465 5.16 -3.43 -21.27
CA VAL A 465 6.23 -2.49 -21.64
C VAL A 465 7.53 -2.86 -20.95
N VAL A 466 7.49 -3.07 -19.64
CA VAL A 466 8.70 -3.25 -18.85
C VAL A 466 9.28 -4.65 -19.03
N SER A 467 8.44 -5.69 -19.08
CA SER A 467 8.89 -7.09 -19.14
C SER A 467 9.15 -7.58 -20.56
N VAL A 468 8.29 -7.23 -21.53
CA VAL A 468 8.34 -7.78 -22.90
C VAL A 468 9.06 -6.84 -23.86
N ILE A 469 8.66 -5.57 -23.90
CA ILE A 469 9.21 -4.59 -24.86
C ILE A 469 10.62 -4.17 -24.44
N ARG A 470 10.80 -3.81 -23.17
CA ARG A 470 12.07 -3.31 -22.64
C ARG A 470 12.97 -4.39 -22.08
N ARG A 471 12.40 -5.51 -21.60
CA ARG A 471 13.13 -6.62 -20.95
C ARG A 471 14.03 -6.14 -19.80
N GLU A 472 13.53 -5.17 -19.03
CA GLU A 472 14.29 -4.51 -17.96
C GLU A 472 14.14 -5.20 -16.60
N LEU A 473 13.14 -6.07 -16.44
CA LEU A 473 12.85 -6.74 -15.18
C LEU A 473 13.12 -8.25 -15.27
N SER A 474 13.87 -8.76 -14.28
CA SER A 474 14.00 -10.20 -14.06
C SER A 474 12.70 -10.78 -13.48
N TRP A 475 12.52 -12.10 -13.61
CA TRP A 475 11.40 -12.81 -12.99
C TRP A 475 11.33 -12.60 -11.47
N THR A 476 12.48 -12.56 -10.80
CA THR A 476 12.57 -12.31 -9.36
C THR A 476 12.13 -10.89 -8.98
N ALA A 477 12.50 -9.88 -9.77
CA ALA A 477 12.08 -8.51 -9.56
C ALA A 477 10.58 -8.34 -9.83
N LEU A 478 10.03 -9.05 -10.83
CA LEU A 478 8.61 -9.03 -11.14
C LEU A 478 7.80 -9.64 -9.97
N TRP A 479 8.19 -10.82 -9.50
CA TRP A 479 7.58 -11.43 -8.31
C TRP A 479 7.66 -10.50 -7.09
N SER A 480 8.78 -9.80 -6.91
CA SER A 480 8.92 -8.83 -5.83
C SER A 480 7.96 -7.65 -5.94
N CYS A 481 7.61 -7.20 -7.16
CA CYS A 481 6.62 -6.14 -7.35
C CYS A 481 5.24 -6.61 -6.91
N PHE A 482 4.81 -7.79 -7.37
CA PHE A 482 3.52 -8.35 -6.97
C PHE A 482 3.44 -8.59 -5.46
N LEU A 483 4.51 -9.10 -4.84
CA LEU A 483 4.58 -9.32 -3.39
C LEU A 483 4.62 -8.02 -2.58
N LEU A 484 5.14 -6.92 -3.14
CA LEU A 484 5.15 -5.61 -2.46
C LEU A 484 3.82 -4.87 -2.59
N THR A 485 3.10 -5.14 -3.68
CA THR A 485 1.75 -4.59 -3.89
C THR A 485 0.70 -5.34 -3.07
N ALA A 486 0.79 -6.67 -3.05
CA ALA A 486 -0.08 -7.54 -2.27
C ALA A 486 0.26 -7.50 -0.79
#